data_AF-A0A3G8WUR9-F1
#
_entry.id   AF-A0A3G8WUR9-F1
#
_cell.length_a   1.000
_cell.length_b   1.000
_cell.length_c   1.000
_cell.angle_alpha   90.00
_cell.angle_beta   90.00
_cell.angle_gamma   90.00
#
_symmetry.space_group_name_H-M   'P 1'
#
loop_
_entity.id
_entity.type
_entity.pdbx_description
1 polymer ?
#
loop_
_entity_poly.entity_id
_entity_poly.type
_entity_poly.pdbx_seq_one_letter_code
_entity_poly.pdbx_strand_id
1 'polypeptide(L)'
;MFQNQKLLDLLKEKLVKRFGITENMDDQIYDIEIEFSKLTGEFVKHQFWHSNQSFSEMKNGNIIMKINCGINRELVGWIFQWMSNAKVIKPKILKDLVCKKYREVTDLYEKDLQLTSNNTFRKVVDK
;
A
#
# COMPACT_ATOMS: atom_id res chain seq x y z
N MET A 1 17.86 26.84 21.07
CA MET A 1 16.96 26.49 19.94
C MET A 1 17.29 25.06 19.53
N PHE A 2 16.32 24.14 19.51
CA PHE A 2 16.59 22.74 19.16
C PHE A 2 17.06 22.64 17.70
N GLN A 3 18.27 22.13 17.47
CA GLN A 3 18.82 21.90 16.12
C GLN A 3 18.20 20.63 15.52
N ASN A 4 17.02 20.77 14.91
CA ASN A 4 16.24 19.64 14.40
C ASN A 4 16.49 19.31 12.92
N GLN A 5 17.41 20.02 12.24
CA GLN A 5 17.65 19.86 10.80
C GLN A 5 17.95 18.41 10.41
N LYS A 6 18.86 17.75 11.17
CA LYS A 6 19.20 16.34 10.96
C LYS A 6 17.99 15.40 11.08
N LEU A 7 17.07 15.69 12.01
CA LEU A 7 15.86 14.89 12.19
C LEU A 7 14.88 15.12 11.02
N LEU A 8 14.78 16.35 10.51
CA LEU A 8 13.95 16.66 9.35
C LEU A 8 14.46 15.97 8.08
N ASP A 9 15.77 15.96 7.87
CA ASP A 9 16.37 15.31 6.70
C ASP A 9 16.19 13.80 6.76
N LEU A 10 16.39 13.20 7.94
CA LEU A 10 16.09 11.78 8.17
C LEU A 10 14.61 11.44 7.95
N LEU A 11 13.70 12.31 8.41
CA LEU A 11 12.26 12.12 8.22
C LEU A 11 11.91 12.17 6.72
N LYS A 12 12.42 13.17 5.99
CA LYS A 12 12.19 13.29 4.54
C LYS A 12 12.67 12.05 3.78
N GLU A 13 13.86 11.56 4.09
CA GLU A 13 14.40 10.34 3.49
C GLU A 13 13.49 9.13 3.73
N LYS A 14 12.95 8.99 4.95
CA LYS A 14 12.00 7.93 5.30
C LYS A 14 10.65 8.09 4.60
N LEU A 15 10.13 9.31 4.48
CA LEU A 15 8.82 9.57 3.86
C LEU A 15 8.81 9.27 2.36
N VAL A 16 9.90 9.58 1.64
CA VAL A 16 10.02 9.27 0.20
C VAL A 16 9.94 7.75 -0.08
N LYS A 17 10.27 6.93 0.91
CA LYS A 17 10.25 5.47 0.84
C LYS A 17 8.91 4.85 1.28
N ARG A 18 7.96 5.65 1.76
CA ARG A 18 6.68 5.18 2.32
C ARG A 18 5.55 5.47 1.36
N PHE A 19 4.57 4.58 1.32
CA PHE A 19 3.26 4.92 0.78
C PHE A 19 2.44 5.64 1.86
N GLY A 20 2.37 6.97 1.80
CA GLY A 20 1.74 7.77 2.85
C GLY A 20 2.70 8.10 4.00
N ILE A 21 2.24 7.96 5.24
CA ILE A 21 2.92 8.50 6.44
C ILE A 21 3.41 7.36 7.35
N THR A 22 2.65 6.27 7.42
CA THR A 22 2.88 5.15 8.33
C THR A 22 4.14 4.34 7.98
N GLU A 23 4.72 3.72 9.00
CA GLU A 23 5.95 2.96 8.83
C GLU A 23 5.75 1.72 7.96
N ASN A 24 6.79 1.38 7.20
CA ASN A 24 6.86 0.14 6.43
C ASN A 24 7.02 -1.05 7.37
N MET A 25 6.51 -2.21 6.94
CA MET A 25 6.60 -3.47 7.68
C MET A 25 8.05 -3.96 7.84
N ASP A 26 8.93 -3.56 6.94
CA ASP A 26 10.37 -3.83 6.94
C ASP A 26 11.13 -2.63 6.34
N ASP A 27 12.44 -2.75 6.18
CA ASP A 27 13.29 -1.72 5.57
C ASP A 27 13.51 -1.92 4.06
N GLN A 28 12.74 -2.82 3.43
CA GLN A 28 12.85 -3.13 2.01
C GLN A 28 11.97 -2.19 1.17
N ILE A 29 12.40 -2.00 -0.07
CA ILE A 29 11.65 -1.28 -1.10
C ILE A 29 11.27 -2.26 -2.20
N TYR A 30 10.03 -2.16 -2.65
CA TYR A 30 9.43 -3.12 -3.55
C TYR A 30 8.98 -2.45 -4.84
N ASP A 31 9.18 -3.15 -5.95
CA ASP A 31 8.55 -2.82 -7.23
C ASP A 31 7.09 -3.29 -7.20
N ILE A 32 6.20 -2.34 -6.93
CA ILE A 32 4.76 -2.55 -6.81
C ILE A 32 4.12 -2.34 -8.17
N GLU A 33 3.37 -3.34 -8.62
CA GLU A 33 2.54 -3.25 -9.83
C GLU A 33 1.09 -3.60 -9.45
N ILE A 34 0.16 -2.69 -9.72
CA ILE A 34 -1.27 -2.85 -9.44
C ILE A 34 -2.05 -2.64 -10.74
N GLU A 35 -2.83 -3.62 -11.12
CA GLU A 35 -3.77 -3.54 -12.24
C GLU A 35 -5.10 -2.97 -11.75
N PHE A 36 -5.59 -1.95 -12.43
CA PHE A 36 -6.91 -1.36 -12.24
C PHE A 36 -7.81 -1.63 -13.43
N SER A 37 -9.11 -1.85 -13.18
CA SER A 37 -10.12 -1.84 -14.25
C SER A 37 -10.09 -0.50 -14.98
N LYS A 38 -10.40 -0.49 -16.29
CA LYS A 38 -10.32 0.71 -17.15
C LYS A 38 -10.82 2.01 -16.50
N LEU A 39 -12.08 2.03 -16.03
CA LEU A 39 -12.68 3.25 -15.45
C LEU A 39 -12.01 3.67 -14.14
N THR A 40 -11.67 2.71 -13.29
CA THR A 40 -11.00 2.98 -12.00
C THR A 40 -9.58 3.48 -12.24
N GLY A 41 -8.84 2.84 -13.15
CA GLY A 41 -7.50 3.23 -13.54
C GLY A 41 -7.45 4.64 -14.14
N GLU A 42 -8.48 5.01 -14.92
CA GLU A 42 -8.61 6.36 -15.48
C GLU A 42 -8.76 7.40 -14.38
N PHE A 43 -9.51 7.11 -13.33
CA PHE A 43 -9.57 7.99 -12.16
C PHE A 43 -8.23 8.03 -11.43
N VAL A 44 -7.66 6.87 -11.11
CA VAL A 44 -6.45 6.71 -10.30
C VAL A 44 -5.25 7.43 -10.93
N LYS A 45 -5.10 7.36 -12.26
CA LYS A 45 -3.95 7.96 -12.95
C LYS A 45 -3.91 9.49 -12.91
N HIS A 46 -5.05 10.14 -12.64
CA HIS A 46 -5.16 11.60 -12.54
C HIS A 46 -4.95 12.14 -11.12
N GLN A 47 -4.68 11.28 -10.15
CA GLN A 47 -4.44 11.66 -8.76
C GLN A 47 -2.96 11.47 -8.41
N PHE A 48 -2.49 12.15 -7.37
CA PHE A 48 -1.13 12.01 -6.85
C PHE A 48 -1.12 11.13 -5.59
N TRP A 49 -0.61 9.91 -5.72
CA TRP A 49 -0.52 8.92 -4.64
C TRP A 49 0.91 8.71 -4.16
N HIS A 50 1.88 8.77 -5.07
CA HIS A 50 3.30 8.64 -4.76
C HIS A 50 4.15 9.40 -5.78
N SER A 51 5.29 9.93 -5.36
CA SER A 51 6.14 10.80 -6.20
C SER A 51 6.73 10.09 -7.43
N ASN A 52 6.97 8.78 -7.34
CA ASN A 52 7.52 7.97 -8.43
C ASN A 52 6.47 7.10 -9.15
N GLN A 53 5.18 7.41 -9.01
CA GLN A 53 4.14 6.65 -9.67
C GLN A 53 4.24 6.79 -11.20
N SER A 54 3.99 5.70 -11.91
CA SER A 54 3.86 5.70 -13.37
C SER A 54 2.73 4.78 -13.81
N PHE A 55 2.20 5.00 -15.01
CA PHE A 55 1.05 4.29 -15.53
C PHE A 55 1.29 3.78 -16.94
N SER A 56 0.72 2.63 -17.27
CA SER A 56 0.69 2.07 -18.62
C SER A 56 -0.63 1.37 -18.89
N GLU A 57 -1.16 1.51 -20.10
CA GLU A 57 -2.40 0.82 -20.52
C GLU A 57 -2.10 -0.60 -21.02
N MET A 58 -2.98 -1.54 -20.67
CA MET A 58 -2.96 -2.92 -21.13
C MET A 58 -3.79 -3.09 -22.40
N LYS A 59 -3.55 -4.18 -23.16
CA LYS A 59 -4.31 -4.47 -24.40
C LYS A 59 -5.84 -4.55 -24.21
N ASN A 60 -6.30 -4.90 -23.01
CA ASN A 60 -7.73 -4.98 -22.66
C ASN A 60 -8.31 -3.65 -22.15
N GLY A 61 -7.53 -2.57 -22.13
CA GLY A 61 -7.91 -1.25 -21.63
C GLY A 61 -7.78 -1.06 -20.11
N ASN A 62 -7.35 -2.07 -19.37
CA ASN A 62 -6.99 -1.90 -17.95
C ASN A 62 -5.71 -1.09 -17.82
N ILE A 63 -5.48 -0.49 -16.65
CA ILE A 63 -4.32 0.36 -16.40
C ILE A 63 -3.46 -0.29 -15.32
N ILE A 64 -2.15 -0.39 -15.58
CA ILE A 64 -1.16 -0.78 -14.59
C ILE A 64 -0.57 0.49 -13.99
N MET A 65 -0.63 0.61 -12.67
CA MET A 65 0.15 1.56 -11.89
C MET A 65 1.44 0.87 -11.40
N LYS A 66 2.57 1.57 -11.50
CA LYS A 66 3.85 1.15 -10.92
C LYS A 66 4.33 2.17 -9.89
N ILE A 67 4.81 1.67 -8.76
CA ILE A 67 5.37 2.48 -7.66
C ILE A 67 6.58 1.73 -7.10
N ASN A 68 7.61 2.44 -6.68
CA ASN A 68 8.72 1.88 -5.92
C ASN A 68 8.71 2.46 -4.50
N CYS A 69 8.21 1.69 -3.54
CA CYS A 69 8.13 2.10 -2.12
C CYS A 69 8.06 0.87 -1.20
N GLY A 70 8.10 1.08 0.11
CA GLY A 70 7.89 0.01 1.08
C GLY A 70 6.41 -0.33 1.28
N ILE A 71 6.15 -1.50 1.85
CA ILE A 71 4.80 -1.99 2.12
C ILE A 71 4.39 -1.58 3.54
N ASN A 72 3.25 -0.92 3.68
CA ASN A 72 2.68 -0.52 4.97
C ASN A 72 1.15 -0.71 5.00
N ARG A 73 0.54 -0.39 6.15
CA ARG A 73 -0.91 -0.49 6.32
C ARG A 73 -1.71 0.41 5.39
N GLU A 74 -1.16 1.58 5.04
CA GLU A 74 -1.82 2.55 4.17
C GLU A 74 -1.87 2.06 2.73
N LEU A 75 -0.80 1.46 2.21
CA LEU A 75 -0.80 0.84 0.88
C LEU A 75 -1.87 -0.25 0.77
N VAL A 76 -1.93 -1.16 1.74
CA VAL A 76 -2.91 -2.27 1.71
C VAL A 76 -4.34 -1.73 1.88
N GLY A 77 -4.56 -0.80 2.80
CA GLY A 77 -5.88 -0.15 2.96
C GLY A 77 -6.30 0.63 1.72
N TRP A 78 -5.37 1.33 1.07
CA TRP A 78 -5.62 2.06 -0.17
C TRP A 78 -5.98 1.12 -1.33
N ILE A 79 -5.33 -0.04 -1.44
CA ILE A 79 -5.73 -1.07 -2.43
C ILE A 79 -7.17 -1.54 -2.18
N PHE A 80 -7.54 -1.75 -0.91
CA PHE A 80 -8.88 -2.24 -0.52
C PHE A 80 -10.00 -1.27 -0.87
N GLN A 81 -9.73 0.04 -0.86
CA GLN A 81 -10.70 1.07 -1.23
C GLN A 81 -11.29 0.86 -2.63
N TRP A 82 -10.55 0.21 -3.52
CA TRP A 82 -10.97 -0.05 -4.90
C TRP A 82 -11.68 -1.40 -5.09
N MET A 83 -11.82 -2.20 -4.03
CA MET A 83 -12.52 -3.48 -4.04
C MET A 83 -12.05 -4.40 -5.19
N SER A 84 -12.97 -4.97 -5.96
CA SER A 84 -12.70 -5.84 -7.11
C SER A 84 -12.14 -5.12 -8.34
N ASN A 85 -11.96 -3.79 -8.30
CA ASN A 85 -11.40 -3.01 -9.40
C ASN A 85 -9.89 -2.83 -9.32
N ALA A 86 -9.22 -3.34 -8.29
CA ALA A 86 -7.77 -3.32 -8.16
C ALA A 86 -7.22 -4.72 -7.86
N LYS A 87 -6.11 -5.07 -8.51
CA LYS A 87 -5.44 -6.35 -8.32
C LYS A 87 -3.94 -6.16 -8.26
N VAL A 88 -3.32 -6.66 -7.19
CA VAL A 88 -1.86 -6.68 -7.06
C VAL A 88 -1.26 -7.70 -8.03
N ILE A 89 -0.36 -7.24 -8.89
CA ILE A 89 0.43 -8.06 -9.81
C ILE A 89 1.76 -8.41 -9.16
N LYS A 90 2.44 -7.42 -8.55
CA LYS A 90 3.72 -7.56 -7.84
C LYS A 90 3.83 -6.59 -6.65
N PRO A 91 4.68 -6.90 -5.66
CA PRO A 91 5.38 -8.18 -5.45
C PRO A 91 4.46 -9.27 -4.88
N LYS A 92 4.91 -10.52 -4.89
CA LYS A 92 4.15 -11.66 -4.31
C LYS A 92 3.78 -11.41 -2.84
N ILE A 93 4.70 -10.86 -2.05
CA ILE A 93 4.47 -10.56 -0.63
C ILE A 93 3.31 -9.59 -0.41
N LEU A 94 3.18 -8.55 -1.26
CA LEU A 94 2.04 -7.62 -1.20
C LEU A 94 0.72 -8.33 -1.56
N LYS A 95 0.74 -9.17 -2.61
CA LYS A 95 -0.42 -9.96 -3.01
C LYS A 95 -0.88 -10.89 -1.88
N ASP A 96 0.05 -11.61 -1.25
CA ASP A 96 -0.25 -12.52 -0.14
C ASP A 96 -0.84 -11.77 1.06
N LEU A 97 -0.31 -10.59 1.39
CA LEU A 97 -0.82 -9.72 2.46
C LEU A 97 -2.25 -9.22 2.17
N VAL A 98 -2.50 -8.75 0.94
CA VAL A 98 -3.83 -8.32 0.49
C VAL A 98 -4.83 -9.48 0.59
N CYS A 99 -4.48 -10.66 0.08
CA CYS A 99 -5.34 -11.84 0.17
C CYS A 99 -5.59 -12.27 1.62
N LYS A 100 -4.57 -12.22 2.49
CA LYS A 100 -4.71 -12.52 3.92
C LYS A 100 -5.70 -11.55 4.57
N LYS A 101 -5.56 -10.25 4.31
CA LYS A 101 -6.44 -9.23 4.86
C LYS A 101 -7.88 -9.34 4.36
N TYR A 102 -8.08 -9.74 3.10
CA TYR A 102 -9.43 -9.98 2.58
C TYR A 102 -10.09 -11.15 3.32
N ARG A 103 -9.36 -12.26 3.53
CA ARG A 103 -9.86 -13.40 4.31
C ARG A 103 -10.20 -13.03 5.74
N GLU A 104 -9.33 -12.29 6.41
CA GLU A 104 -9.60 -11.79 7.77
C GLU A 104 -10.90 -10.97 7.80
N VAL A 105 -11.09 -10.06 6.84
CA VAL A 105 -12.31 -9.24 6.75
C VAL A 105 -13.54 -10.10 6.47
N THR A 106 -13.46 -11.04 5.54
CA THR A 106 -14.55 -12.00 5.25
C THR A 106 -14.91 -12.80 6.49
N ASP A 107 -13.93 -13.35 7.20
CA ASP A 107 -14.14 -14.10 8.44
C ASP A 107 -14.83 -13.26 9.53
N LEU A 108 -14.47 -11.98 9.66
CA LEU A 108 -15.12 -11.08 10.62
C LEU A 108 -16.63 -10.98 10.38
N TYR A 109 -17.04 -10.85 9.12
CA TYR A 109 -18.46 -10.72 8.76
C TYR A 109 -19.19 -12.07 8.78
N GLU A 110 -18.60 -13.14 8.25
CA GLU A 110 -19.26 -14.45 8.18
C GLU A 110 -19.49 -15.06 9.57
N LYS A 111 -18.61 -14.77 10.52
CA LYS A 111 -18.65 -15.35 11.88
C LYS A 111 -19.06 -14.34 12.95
N ASP A 112 -19.44 -13.11 12.56
CA ASP A 112 -19.80 -12.01 13.46
C ASP A 112 -18.78 -11.82 14.60
N LEU A 113 -17.50 -11.81 14.24
CA LEU A 113 -16.41 -11.75 15.23
C LEU A 113 -16.30 -10.34 15.82
N GLN A 114 -16.03 -10.27 17.13
CA GLN A 114 -15.73 -9.00 17.77
C GLN A 114 -14.45 -8.38 17.23
N LEU A 115 -14.51 -7.07 16.95
CA LEU A 115 -13.34 -6.32 16.50
C LEU A 115 -12.32 -6.16 17.62
N THR A 116 -11.06 -6.41 17.29
CA THR A 116 -9.92 -6.13 18.15
C THR A 116 -8.98 -5.16 17.45
N SER A 117 -8.42 -4.20 18.19
CA SER A 117 -7.40 -3.30 17.63
C SER A 117 -6.15 -4.10 17.26
N ASN A 118 -5.87 -4.22 15.96
CA ASN A 118 -4.69 -4.87 15.44
C ASN A 118 -3.99 -3.97 14.41
N ASN A 119 -2.66 -3.96 14.43
CA ASN A 119 -1.86 -3.38 13.36
C ASN A 119 -0.82 -4.40 12.91
N THR A 120 -1.21 -5.24 11.95
CA THR A 120 -0.39 -6.33 11.39
C THR A 120 0.90 -5.85 10.72
N PHE A 121 1.02 -4.55 10.43
CA PHE A 121 2.18 -3.96 9.76
C PHE A 121 3.18 -3.32 10.73
N ARG A 122 2.88 -3.31 12.03
CA ARG A 122 3.81 -2.78 13.03
C ARG A 122 4.96 -3.77 13.19
N LYS A 123 6.20 -3.31 13.05
CA LYS A 123 7.38 -4.09 13.46
C LYS A 123 7.19 -4.50 14.92
N VAL A 124 7.32 -5.79 15.20
CA VAL A 124 7.40 -6.26 16.59
C VAL A 124 8.72 -5.70 17.11
N VAL A 125 8.62 -4.68 17.95
CA VAL A 125 9.78 -4.17 18.67
C VAL A 125 9.97 -5.15 19.81
N ASP A 126 10.97 -6.03 19.70
CA ASP A 126 11.44 -6.79 20.85
C ASP A 126 11.79 -5.77 21.94
N LYS A 127 11.11 -5.91 23.09
CA LYS A 127 11.34 -5.06 24.26
C LYS A 127 12.65 -5.41 24.94
#